data_AF-A0A550H455-F1
#
_entry.id   AF-A0A550H455-F1
#
_cell.length_a   1.000
_cell.length_b   1.000
_cell.length_c   1.000
_cell.angle_alpha   90.00
_cell.angle_beta   90.00
_cell.angle_gamma   90.00
#
_symmetry.space_group_name_H-M   'P 1'
#
loop_
_entity.id
_entity.type
_entity.pdbx_description
1 polymer ?
#
loop_
_entity_poly.entity_id
_entity_poly.type
_entity_poly.pdbx_seq_one_letter_code
_entity_poly.pdbx_strand_id
1 'polypeptide(L)'
;MTTHVHRMPERERLQLKKKIGKILRTVPYEKGFHFYTAHGNYTGETATSLDAFEKKIQVVPAVSISFHLERGDFQKWIEDTLSDEELAKRIGLIEPTRLMEDMRRELLAIVQTRIAALKLELPHHLRHIHI
;
A
#
# COMPACT_ATOMS: atom_id res chain seq x y z
N MET A 1 -20.54 -31.96 12.24
CA MET A 1 -20.38 -31.39 10.88
C MET A 1 -18.94 -30.92 10.75
N THR A 2 -18.09 -31.75 10.13
CA THR A 2 -16.65 -31.52 10.06
C THR A 2 -16.40 -30.40 9.05
N THR A 3 -15.95 -29.24 9.51
CA THR A 3 -15.47 -28.17 8.65
C THR A 3 -14.26 -28.69 7.87
N HIS A 4 -14.47 -29.02 6.59
CA HIS A 4 -13.39 -29.36 5.68
C HIS A 4 -12.58 -28.09 5.45
N VAL A 5 -11.46 -27.95 6.16
CA VAL A 5 -10.47 -26.91 5.86
C VAL A 5 -9.87 -27.28 4.52
N HIS A 6 -10.38 -26.69 3.44
CA HIS A 6 -9.82 -26.85 2.10
C HIS A 6 -8.42 -26.22 2.10
N ARG A 7 -7.40 -27.07 2.26
CA ARG A 7 -6.00 -26.66 2.18
C ARG A 7 -5.74 -26.15 0.76
N MET A 8 -5.44 -24.86 0.62
CA MET A 8 -5.13 -24.26 -0.69
C MET A 8 -4.04 -25.09 -1.41
N PRO A 9 -4.24 -25.44 -2.70
CA PRO A 9 -3.24 -26.12 -3.51
C PRO A 9 -1.89 -25.40 -3.51
N GLU A 10 -0.79 -26.16 -3.53
CA GLU A 10 0.57 -25.60 -3.46
C GLU A 10 0.86 -24.57 -4.56
N ARG A 11 0.36 -24.82 -5.78
CA ARG A 11 0.51 -23.90 -6.91
C ARG A 11 -0.13 -22.54 -6.63
N GLU A 12 -1.34 -22.54 -6.06
CA GLU A 12 -2.05 -21.31 -5.69
C GLU A 12 -1.31 -20.57 -4.57
N ARG A 13 -0.82 -21.30 -3.56
CA ARG A 13 0.00 -20.71 -2.49
C ARG A 13 1.27 -20.06 -3.01
N LEU A 14 1.96 -20.69 -3.96
CA LEU A 14 3.17 -20.12 -4.57
C LEU A 14 2.86 -18.87 -5.41
N GLN A 15 1.77 -18.90 -6.18
CA GLN A 15 1.31 -17.72 -6.94
C GLN A 15 0.96 -16.57 -6.02
N LEU A 16 0.24 -16.84 -4.92
CA LEU A 16 -0.09 -15.85 -3.90
C LEU A 16 1.18 -15.26 -3.27
N LYS A 17 2.15 -16.10 -2.86
CA LYS A 17 3.42 -15.64 -2.30
C LYS A 17 4.20 -14.75 -3.28
N LYS A 18 4.23 -15.10 -4.57
CA LYS A 18 4.85 -14.28 -5.62
C LYS A 18 4.12 -12.94 -5.79
N LYS A 19 2.79 -12.95 -5.80
CA LYS A 19 1.98 -11.71 -5.89
C LYS A 19 2.23 -10.78 -4.70
N ILE A 20 2.19 -11.31 -3.48
CA ILE A 20 2.48 -10.55 -2.26
C ILE A 20 3.90 -10.00 -2.28
N GLY A 21 4.89 -10.82 -2.65
CA GLY A 21 6.28 -10.39 -2.77
C GLY A 21 6.45 -9.27 -3.80
N LYS A 22 5.68 -9.28 -4.89
CA LYS A 22 5.64 -8.19 -5.86
C LYS A 22 5.07 -6.91 -5.22
N ILE A 23 3.97 -7.00 -4.49
CA ILE A 23 3.33 -5.83 -3.86
C ILE A 23 4.22 -5.18 -2.79
N LEU A 24 4.84 -6.00 -1.92
CA LEU A 24 5.63 -5.53 -0.77
C LEU A 24 7.09 -5.20 -1.11
N ARG A 25 7.49 -5.26 -2.38
CA ARG A 25 8.87 -4.99 -2.78
C ARG A 25 9.25 -3.52 -2.58
N THR A 26 10.55 -3.29 -2.49
CA THR A 26 11.12 -1.95 -2.67
C THR A 26 11.43 -1.73 -4.14
N VAL A 27 11.14 -0.54 -4.66
CA VAL A 27 11.45 -0.11 -6.03
C VAL A 27 12.58 0.92 -6.03
N PRO A 28 13.28 1.10 -7.17
CA PRO A 28 14.26 2.18 -7.33
C PRO A 28 13.63 3.56 -7.09
N TYR A 29 14.46 4.55 -6.72
CA TYR A 29 14.02 5.90 -6.37
C TYR A 29 13.19 6.55 -7.49
N GLU A 30 13.58 6.35 -8.74
CA GLU A 30 12.95 6.92 -9.94
C GLU A 30 11.54 6.36 -10.19
N LYS A 31 11.22 5.23 -9.57
CA LYS A 31 9.89 4.61 -9.57
C LYS A 31 9.15 4.82 -8.24
N GLY A 32 9.76 5.54 -7.30
CA GLY A 32 9.14 5.87 -6.03
C GLY A 32 7.97 6.83 -6.20
N PHE A 33 7.12 6.89 -5.19
CA PHE A 33 6.13 7.94 -5.09
C PHE A 33 6.78 9.18 -4.50
N HIS A 34 6.88 10.23 -5.30
CA HIS A 34 7.40 11.53 -4.88
C HIS A 34 6.23 12.42 -4.45
N PHE A 35 6.25 12.89 -3.21
CA PHE A 35 5.15 13.70 -2.67
C PHE A 35 5.30 15.17 -3.04
N TYR A 36 4.20 15.81 -3.44
CA TYR A 36 4.12 17.21 -3.83
C TYR A 36 2.92 17.87 -3.14
N THR A 37 3.01 19.16 -2.86
CA THR A 37 1.86 19.96 -2.39
C THR A 37 1.14 20.69 -3.53
N ALA A 38 1.82 20.83 -4.67
CA ALA A 38 1.34 21.43 -5.90
C ALA A 38 2.25 21.03 -7.07
N HIS A 39 1.89 21.42 -8.29
CA HIS A 39 2.75 21.24 -9.47
C HIS A 39 4.16 21.84 -9.22
N GLY A 40 5.19 21.00 -9.32
CA GLY A 40 6.58 21.40 -9.11
C GLY A 40 7.00 21.63 -7.66
N ASN A 41 6.08 21.54 -6.69
CA ASN A 41 6.39 21.79 -5.28
C ASN A 41 6.64 20.48 -4.51
N TYR A 42 7.81 19.89 -4.73
CA TYR A 42 8.24 18.63 -4.09
C TYR A 42 8.42 18.84 -2.58
N THR A 43 7.90 17.91 -1.76
CA THR A 43 8.00 18.00 -0.29
C THR A 43 9.35 17.60 0.26
N GLY A 44 10.24 17.02 -0.56
CA GLY A 44 11.45 16.35 -0.08
C GLY A 44 11.23 14.87 0.23
N GLU A 45 9.98 14.39 0.25
CA GLU A 45 9.64 13.04 0.68
C GLU A 45 9.34 12.11 -0.50
N THR A 46 9.98 10.94 -0.48
CA THR A 46 9.75 9.86 -1.45
C THR A 46 9.50 8.54 -0.74
N ALA A 47 8.52 7.78 -1.23
CA ALA A 47 8.25 6.42 -0.82
C ALA A 47 8.65 5.43 -1.91
N THR A 48 9.55 4.50 -1.58
CA THR A 48 10.03 3.45 -2.49
C THR A 48 9.41 2.08 -2.21
N SER A 49 8.47 2.00 -1.27
CA SER A 49 7.75 0.77 -0.92
C SER A 49 6.43 1.12 -0.23
N LEU A 50 5.55 0.14 -0.06
CA LEU A 50 4.27 0.35 0.63
C LEU A 50 4.46 0.70 2.11
N ASP A 51 5.44 0.10 2.80
CA ASP A 51 5.80 0.46 4.18
C ASP A 51 6.40 1.88 4.26
N ALA A 52 7.19 2.30 3.28
CA ALA A 52 7.70 3.68 3.23
C ALA A 52 6.55 4.66 2.97
N PHE A 53 5.62 4.32 2.08
CA PHE A 53 4.45 5.13 1.76
C PHE A 53 3.58 5.38 2.98
N GLU A 54 3.28 4.34 3.76
CA GLU A 54 2.55 4.42 5.03
C GLU A 54 3.20 5.40 6.02
N LYS A 55 4.52 5.35 6.16
CA LYS A 55 5.27 6.28 7.03
C LYS A 55 5.24 7.71 6.50
N LYS A 56 5.35 7.91 5.19
CA LYS A 56 5.37 9.24 4.57
C LYS A 56 4.02 9.94 4.66
N ILE A 57 2.90 9.22 4.53
CA ILE A 57 1.55 9.77 4.71
C ILE A 57 1.39 10.47 6.08
N GLN A 58 2.04 9.95 7.13
CA GLN A 58 1.95 10.50 8.49
C GLN A 58 2.69 11.84 8.66
N VAL A 59 3.73 12.10 7.86
CA VAL A 59 4.63 13.25 8.06
C VAL A 59 4.50 14.33 7.00
N VAL A 60 4.07 14.00 5.77
CA VAL A 60 3.90 14.99 4.71
C VAL A 60 2.76 15.95 5.02
N PRO A 61 2.78 17.22 4.58
CA PRO A 61 1.67 18.16 4.78
C PRO A 61 0.33 17.61 4.26
N ALA A 62 -0.77 17.90 4.95
CA ALA A 62 -2.09 17.36 4.60
C ALA A 62 -2.57 17.79 3.21
N VAL A 63 -2.15 18.99 2.77
CA VAL A 63 -2.37 19.48 1.42
C VAL A 63 -1.73 18.59 0.35
N SER A 64 -0.61 17.92 0.65
CA SER A 64 -0.02 16.92 -0.27
C SER A 64 -0.92 15.70 -0.45
N ILE A 65 -1.59 15.28 0.64
CA ILE A 65 -2.52 14.15 0.61
C ILE A 65 -3.74 14.48 -0.25
N SER A 66 -4.38 15.64 -0.03
CA SER A 66 -5.53 16.07 -0.86
C SER A 66 -5.11 16.25 -2.32
N PHE A 67 -3.99 16.93 -2.58
CA PHE A 67 -3.48 17.16 -3.93
C PHE A 67 -3.34 15.86 -4.74
N HIS A 68 -2.73 14.83 -4.15
CA HIS A 68 -2.53 13.56 -4.83
C HIS A 68 -3.79 12.68 -4.92
N LEU A 69 -4.66 12.73 -3.92
CA LEU A 69 -5.95 12.02 -3.96
C LEU A 69 -6.86 12.57 -5.05
N GLU A 70 -6.98 13.89 -5.17
CA GLU A 70 -7.79 14.56 -6.20
C GLU A 70 -7.34 14.22 -7.63
N ARG A 71 -6.04 14.00 -7.82
CA ARG A 71 -5.45 13.65 -9.12
C ARG A 71 -5.45 12.15 -9.43
N GLY A 72 -5.73 11.31 -8.43
CA GLY A 72 -5.61 9.86 -8.56
C GLY A 72 -4.16 9.35 -8.59
N ASP A 73 -3.18 10.16 -8.17
CA ASP A 73 -1.75 9.83 -8.29
C ASP A 73 -1.38 8.60 -7.44
N PHE A 74 -1.95 8.48 -6.24
CA PHE A 74 -1.68 7.36 -5.34
C PHE A 74 -2.15 6.03 -5.92
N GLN A 75 -3.39 6.00 -6.43
CA GLN A 75 -4.02 4.84 -7.04
C GLN A 75 -3.18 4.35 -8.22
N LYS A 76 -2.80 5.28 -9.10
CA LYS A 76 -1.98 4.98 -10.28
C LYS A 76 -0.62 4.40 -9.90
N TRP A 77 0.08 5.00 -8.94
CA TRP A 77 1.38 4.46 -8.51
C TRP A 77 1.25 3.08 -7.88
N ILE A 78 0.25 2.86 -7.02
CA ILE A 78 0.03 1.58 -6.35
C ILE A 78 -0.33 0.47 -7.35
N GLU A 79 -1.17 0.77 -8.34
CA GLU A 79 -1.54 -0.15 -9.41
C GLU A 79 -0.36 -0.42 -10.35
N ASP A 80 0.17 0.61 -10.98
CA ASP A 80 1.18 0.47 -12.04
C ASP A 80 2.53 0.03 -11.50
N THR A 81 2.93 0.61 -10.37
CA THR A 81 4.25 0.35 -9.79
C THR A 81 4.20 -0.80 -8.81
N LEU A 82 3.27 -0.85 -7.86
CA LEU A 82 3.26 -1.94 -6.87
C LEU A 82 2.45 -3.17 -7.31
N SER A 83 1.63 -3.07 -8.36
CA SER A 83 0.73 -4.14 -8.80
C SER A 83 -0.31 -4.55 -7.76
N ASP A 84 -0.79 -3.61 -6.96
CA ASP A 84 -1.87 -3.81 -5.97
C ASP A 84 -3.16 -3.11 -6.37
N GLU A 85 -3.84 -3.64 -7.40
CA GLU A 85 -5.14 -3.14 -7.88
C GLU A 85 -6.21 -3.04 -6.78
N GLU A 86 -6.17 -3.93 -5.79
CA GLU A 86 -7.15 -3.94 -4.70
C GLU A 86 -6.98 -2.71 -3.82
N LEU A 87 -5.74 -2.36 -3.48
CA LEU A 87 -5.45 -1.16 -2.71
C LEU A 87 -5.76 0.11 -3.50
N ALA A 88 -5.39 0.16 -4.78
CA ALA A 88 -5.68 1.29 -5.66
C ALA A 88 -7.19 1.57 -5.72
N LYS A 89 -8.02 0.53 -5.89
CA LYS A 89 -9.48 0.64 -5.88
C LYS A 89 -10.02 1.18 -4.55
N ARG A 90 -9.53 0.67 -3.42
CA ARG A 90 -9.96 1.12 -2.09
C ARG A 90 -9.63 2.59 -1.84
N ILE A 91 -8.44 3.03 -2.24
CA ILE A 91 -8.03 4.44 -2.12
C ILE A 91 -8.89 5.32 -3.03
N GLY A 92 -9.29 4.83 -4.21
CA GLY A 92 -10.21 5.53 -5.11
C GLY A 92 -11.61 5.79 -4.56
N LEU A 93 -11.98 5.20 -3.41
CA LEU A 93 -13.25 5.45 -2.73
C LEU A 93 -13.16 6.57 -1.68
N ILE A 94 -11.97 7.17 -1.48
CA ILE A 94 -11.80 8.30 -0.57
C ILE A 94 -12.37 9.56 -1.23
N GLU A 95 -13.40 10.14 -0.61
CA GLU A 95 -14.08 11.33 -1.10
C GLU A 95 -13.24 12.61 -0.87
N PRO A 96 -12.90 13.39 -1.92
CA PRO A 96 -12.08 14.61 -1.78
C PRO A 96 -12.79 15.80 -1.11
N THR A 97 -14.08 15.66 -0.80
CA THR A 97 -14.88 16.71 -0.15
C THR A 97 -14.72 16.76 1.37
N ARG A 98 -13.93 15.86 1.94
CA ARG A 98 -13.63 15.79 3.38
C ARG A 98 -12.51 16.77 3.76
N LEU A 99 -12.37 17.02 5.06
CA LEU A 99 -11.21 17.75 5.58
C LEU A 99 -9.93 16.97 5.27
N MET A 100 -8.85 17.66 4.91
CA MET A 100 -7.59 17.03 4.48
C MET A 100 -7.02 16.04 5.52
N GLU A 101 -7.15 16.35 6.81
CA GLU A 101 -6.71 15.46 7.89
C GLU A 101 -7.58 14.20 8.00
N ASP A 102 -8.86 14.29 7.65
CA ASP A 102 -9.76 13.13 7.64
C ASP A 102 -9.39 12.20 6.47
N MET A 103 -9.11 12.77 5.30
CA MET A 103 -8.59 12.04 4.15
C MET A 103 -7.26 11.34 4.48
N ARG A 104 -6.36 12.01 5.20
CA ARG A 104 -5.11 11.39 5.68
C ARG A 104 -5.39 10.19 6.57
N ARG A 105 -6.27 10.34 7.58
CA ARG A 105 -6.58 9.24 8.52
C ARG A 105 -7.22 8.04 7.81
N GLU A 106 -8.13 8.28 6.88
CA GLU A 106 -8.76 7.23 6.08
C GLU A 106 -7.76 6.52 5.16
N LEU A 107 -6.94 7.29 4.43
CA LEU A 107 -5.87 6.75 3.59
C LEU A 107 -4.92 5.88 4.41
N LEU A 108 -4.49 6.37 5.58
CA LEU A 108 -3.60 5.64 6.47
C LEU A 108 -4.23 4.32 6.93
N ALA A 109 -5.50 4.34 7.36
CA ALA A 109 -6.21 3.15 7.80
C ALA A 109 -6.34 2.10 6.68
N ILE A 110 -6.65 2.51 5.46
CA ILE A 110 -6.75 1.63 4.29
C ILE A 110 -5.39 0.98 3.98
N VAL A 111 -4.32 1.77 3.97
CA VAL A 111 -2.95 1.29 3.69
C VAL A 111 -2.47 0.34 4.79
N GLN A 112 -2.62 0.70 6.06
CA GLN A 112 -2.21 -0.13 7.20
C GLN A 112 -2.97 -1.47 7.21
N THR A 113 -4.28 -1.44 6.96
CA THR A 113 -5.10 -2.66 6.85
C THR A 113 -4.59 -3.56 5.73
N ARG A 114 -4.25 -2.99 4.58
CA ARG A 114 -3.71 -3.78 3.45
C ARG A 114 -2.35 -4.38 3.77
N ILE A 115 -1.43 -3.61 4.36
CA ILE A 115 -0.11 -4.10 4.77
C ILE A 115 -0.25 -5.27 5.75
N ALA A 116 -1.13 -5.15 6.75
CA ALA A 116 -1.37 -6.20 7.73
C ALA A 116 -1.89 -7.48 7.08
N ALA A 117 -2.89 -7.37 6.19
CA ALA A 117 -3.42 -8.52 5.45
C ALA A 117 -2.34 -9.22 4.61
N LEU A 118 -1.55 -8.46 3.85
CA LEU A 118 -0.47 -9.01 3.02
C LEU A 118 0.61 -9.72 3.86
N LYS A 119 0.93 -9.18 5.05
CA LYS A 119 1.91 -9.78 5.98
C LYS A 119 1.40 -11.03 6.69
N LEU A 120 0.10 -11.13 6.94
CA LEU A 120 -0.51 -12.32 7.53
C LEU A 120 -0.60 -13.47 6.52
N GLU A 121 -0.87 -13.15 5.26
CA GLU A 121 -0.93 -14.11 4.13
C GLU A 121 0.46 -14.61 3.70
N LEU A 122 1.54 -13.94 4.11
CA LEU A 122 2.90 -14.49 4.07
C LEU A 122 3.04 -15.53 5.19
N PRO A 123 3.11 -16.84 4.88
CA PRO A 123 3.01 -17.85 5.93
C PRO A 123 4.17 -17.71 6.92
N HIS A 124 3.85 -17.71 8.22
CA HIS A 124 4.76 -17.65 9.37
C HIS A 124 5.81 -18.78 9.49
N HIS A 125 5.99 -19.62 8.47
CA HIS A 125 6.99 -20.69 8.45
C HIS A 125 8.46 -20.21 8.45
N LEU A 126 8.72 -18.89 8.46
CA LEU A 126 10.04 -18.32 8.71
C LEU A 126 10.30 -17.97 10.19
N ARG A 127 9.41 -18.37 11.11
CA ARG A 127 9.65 -18.34 12.56
C ARG A 127 10.05 -19.71 13.12
N HIS A 128 10.89 -20.46 12.42
CA HIS A 128 11.67 -21.52 13.07
C HIS A 128 13.04 -21.58 12.42
N ILE A 129 14.03 -21.02 13.13
CA ILE A 129 15.33 -21.60 13.47
C ILE A 129 15.95 -20.61 14.46
N HIS A 130 15.88 -20.93 15.75
CA HIS A 130 17.07 -20.96 16.59
C HIS A 130 16.89 -22.14 17.56
N ILE A 131 17.99 -22.88 17.63
CA ILE A 131 18.24 -24.10 18.39
C ILE A 131 18.13 -23.80 19.89
#